data_AF-A0A6I7WD12-F1
#
_entry.id   AF-A0A6I7WD12-F1
#
_cell.length_a   1.000
_cell.length_b   1.000
_cell.length_c   1.000
_cell.angle_alpha   90.00
_cell.angle_beta   90.00
_cell.angle_gamma   90.00
#
_symmetry.space_group_name_H-M   'P 1'
#
loop_
_entity.id
_entity.type
_entity.pdbx_description
1 polymer ?
#
loop_
_entity_poly.entity_id
_entity_poly.type
_entity_poly.pdbx_seq_one_letter_code
_entity_poly.pdbx_strand_id
1 'polypeptide(L)'
;HYTTINDTKLDLAKEKLSGMLQANLTKLNQKLSDPSIKITLEYTTDLVQSINDIIDAYNVDREKFNTRLSNKEEALTVIKKKFWYLVRIKYDAAIKDHNTLIKSIRTDIATAETEEKTLTTAIQSQKDIITDNRKIITYIETSTTNINNKMKSIGLEGFEIKQQPGNSNHYYLCRGIDSSGNDVYKSLSEGEKTLITYLYFLELCQGSVNSNYPTPDNKKIIVVDDPVSSLSHNYIFEIGDLTHKKLIKGYKYAQVILLTHSLYYLHEMIKYLPKGECFDKKCNLFRFIKNT
;
A
#
# COMPACT_ATOMS: atom_id res chain seq x y z
N HIS A 1 25.86 32.92 53.33
CA HIS A 1 24.46 32.78 53.79
C HIS A 1 24.30 32.67 55.31
N TYR A 2 25.37 32.71 56.12
CA TYR A 2 25.29 32.86 57.58
C TYR A 2 26.29 33.93 58.01
N THR A 3 25.84 35.17 58.18
CA THR A 3 26.71 36.29 58.60
C THR A 3 26.38 36.81 59.99
N THR A 4 25.27 36.39 60.60
CA THR A 4 24.90 36.75 61.97
C THR A 4 23.99 35.66 62.55
N ILE A 5 24.41 35.03 63.66
CA ILE A 5 23.51 34.20 64.48
C ILE A 5 22.59 35.19 65.20
N ASN A 6 21.48 35.55 64.56
CA ASN A 6 20.43 36.37 65.18
C ASN A 6 19.47 35.42 65.90
N ASP A 7 19.93 34.84 67.01
CA ASP A 7 19.14 33.93 67.83
C ASP A 7 18.83 34.61 69.18
N THR A 8 17.59 35.08 69.29
CA THR A 8 17.00 35.63 70.52
C THR A 8 17.23 34.76 71.76
N LYS A 9 17.34 33.43 71.61
CA LYS A 9 17.62 32.51 72.73
C LYS A 9 19.08 32.57 73.16
N LEU A 10 20.01 32.68 72.21
CA LEU A 10 21.43 32.83 72.50
C LEU A 10 21.72 34.18 73.15
N ASP A 11 21.05 35.24 72.70
CA ASP A 11 21.22 36.58 73.28
C ASP A 11 20.67 36.65 74.70
N LEU A 12 19.49 36.06 74.95
CA LEU A 12 18.92 35.96 76.30
C LEU A 12 19.79 35.11 77.24
N ALA A 13 20.42 34.04 76.74
CA ALA A 13 21.31 33.19 77.53
C ALA A 13 22.62 33.93 77.90
N LYS A 14 23.19 34.70 76.96
CA LYS A 14 24.36 35.56 77.21
C LYS A 14 24.05 36.66 78.23
N GLU A 15 22.89 37.30 78.12
CA GLU A 15 22.47 38.36 79.05
C GLU A 15 22.31 37.82 80.47
N LYS A 16 21.69 36.65 80.64
CA LYS A 16 21.59 35.96 81.94
C LYS A 16 22.94 35.63 82.55
N LEU A 17 23.88 35.09 81.75
CA LEU A 17 25.24 34.79 82.22
C LEU A 17 25.99 36.07 82.62
N SER A 18 25.89 37.14 81.82
CA SER A 18 26.51 38.42 82.11
C SER A 18 25.97 39.03 83.41
N GLY A 19 24.65 39.02 83.60
CA GLY A 19 24.01 39.52 84.82
C GLY A 19 24.43 38.75 86.07
N MET A 20 24.54 37.42 85.99
CA MET A 20 24.94 36.57 87.11
C MET A 20 26.43 36.73 87.46
N LEU A 21 27.31 36.90 86.46
CA LEU A 21 28.71 37.23 86.67
C LEU A 21 28.89 38.60 87.30
N GLN A 22 28.12 39.62 86.88
CA GLN A 22 28.13 40.94 87.50
C GLN A 22 27.64 40.89 88.95
N ALA A 23 26.58 40.13 89.24
CA ALA A 23 26.08 39.95 90.60
C ALA A 23 27.13 39.28 91.52
N ASN A 24 27.81 38.23 91.03
CA ASN A 24 28.91 37.59 91.75
C ASN A 24 30.11 38.53 91.94
N LEU A 25 30.44 39.35 90.95
CA LEU A 25 31.50 40.36 91.05
C LEU A 25 31.17 41.41 92.12
N THR A 26 29.93 41.88 92.18
CA THR A 26 29.48 42.82 93.23
C THR A 26 29.57 42.18 94.63
N LYS A 27 29.17 40.91 94.78
CA LYS A 27 29.32 40.17 96.05
C LYS A 27 30.79 40.02 96.46
N LEU A 28 31.69 39.74 95.52
CA LEU A 28 33.14 39.67 95.76
C LEU A 28 33.70 41.02 96.20
N ASN A 29 33.32 42.10 95.53
CA ASN A 29 33.74 43.46 95.88
C ASN A 29 33.24 43.87 97.28
N GLN A 30 32.01 43.52 97.65
CA GLN A 30 31.48 43.78 99.00
C GLN A 30 32.27 43.06 100.09
N LYS A 31 32.69 41.82 99.86
CA LYS A 31 33.56 41.08 100.79
C LYS A 31 34.98 41.64 100.85
N LEU A 32 35.47 42.22 99.75
CA LEU A 32 36.76 42.91 99.74
C LEU A 32 36.72 44.18 100.60
N SER A 33 35.60 44.92 100.58
CA SER A 33 35.40 46.14 101.36
C SER A 33 35.05 45.90 102.83
N ASP A 34 34.38 44.79 103.15
CA ASP A 34 34.13 44.34 104.52
C ASP A 34 34.46 42.84 104.68
N PRO A 35 35.65 42.51 105.20
CA PRO A 35 36.12 41.13 105.33
C PRO A 35 35.25 40.24 106.23
N SER A 36 34.41 40.84 107.07
CA SER A 36 33.59 40.13 108.08
C SER A 36 32.33 39.50 107.47
N ILE A 37 31.97 39.85 106.23
CA ILE A 37 30.75 39.38 105.57
C ILE A 37 30.94 37.98 104.95
N LYS A 38 30.02 37.06 105.27
CA LYS A 38 29.92 35.78 104.58
C LYS A 38 29.12 35.97 103.29
N ILE A 39 29.75 35.72 102.14
CA ILE A 39 29.10 35.73 100.83
C ILE A 39 29.01 34.30 100.29
N THR A 40 27.96 34.03 99.52
CA THR A 40 27.77 32.80 98.75
C THR A 40 27.68 33.18 97.28
N LEU A 41 28.59 32.63 96.45
CA LEU A 41 28.58 32.83 95.01
C LEU A 41 27.56 31.90 94.37
N GLU A 42 26.94 32.36 93.30
CA GLU A 42 26.02 31.55 92.52
C GLU A 42 26.78 30.83 91.41
N TYR A 43 26.45 29.56 91.17
CA TYR A 43 27.11 28.74 90.16
C TYR A 43 26.70 29.16 88.74
N THR A 44 27.68 29.35 87.86
CA THR A 44 27.45 29.75 86.45
C THR A 44 27.58 28.59 85.46
N THR A 45 27.92 27.39 85.92
CA THR A 45 28.18 26.21 85.09
C THR A 45 27.00 25.87 84.17
N ASP A 46 25.77 25.89 84.71
CA ASP A 46 24.57 25.53 83.96
C ASP A 46 24.24 26.57 82.87
N LEU A 47 24.55 27.85 83.11
CA LEU A 47 24.36 28.92 82.13
C LEU A 47 25.37 28.82 80.99
N VAL A 48 26.63 28.47 81.30
CA VAL A 48 27.66 28.23 80.29
C VAL A 48 27.31 26.98 79.47
N GLN A 49 26.83 25.91 80.12
CA GLN A 49 26.40 24.70 79.43
C GLN A 49 25.24 24.99 78.48
N SER A 50 24.23 25.75 78.91
CA SER A 50 23.11 26.12 78.05
C SER A 50 23.52 26.90 76.80
N ILE A 51 24.56 27.74 76.88
CA ILE A 51 25.09 28.45 75.71
C ILE A 51 25.81 27.48 74.78
N ASN A 52 26.62 26.57 75.33
CA ASN A 52 27.31 25.54 74.54
C ASN A 52 26.33 24.62 73.82
N ASP A 53 25.25 24.19 74.48
CA ASP A 53 24.21 23.34 73.89
C ASP A 53 23.54 24.00 72.67
N ILE A 54 23.29 25.32 72.75
CA ILE A 54 22.74 26.09 71.63
C ILE A 54 23.75 26.14 70.47
N ILE A 55 25.02 26.41 70.76
CA ILE A 55 26.08 26.47 69.75
C ILE A 55 26.26 25.10 69.06
N ASP A 56 26.22 24.01 69.82
CA ASP A 56 26.35 22.66 69.30
C ASP A 56 25.18 22.27 68.41
N ALA A 57 23.95 22.63 68.78
CA ALA A 57 22.77 22.42 67.92
C ALA A 57 22.92 23.13 66.55
N TYR A 58 23.41 24.37 66.55
CA TYR A 58 23.70 25.09 65.30
C TYR A 58 24.81 24.45 64.49
N ASN A 59 25.88 23.97 65.14
CA ASN A 59 26.97 23.30 64.46
C ASN A 59 26.51 22.00 63.80
N VAL A 60 25.68 21.21 64.47
CA VAL A 60 25.07 19.99 63.92
C VAL A 60 24.23 20.28 62.68
N ASP A 61 23.40 21.31 62.70
CA ASP A 61 22.57 21.66 61.54
C ASP A 61 23.40 22.23 60.39
N ARG A 62 24.47 22.98 60.70
CA ARG A 62 25.43 23.46 59.71
C ARG A 62 26.17 22.30 59.05
N GLU A 63 26.57 21.30 59.83
CA GLU A 63 27.21 20.09 59.32
C GLU A 63 26.26 19.30 58.42
N LYS A 64 25.00 19.05 58.83
CA LYS A 64 23.98 18.42 57.97
C LYS A 64 23.80 19.17 56.65
N PHE A 65 23.76 20.49 56.68
CA PHE A 65 23.62 21.31 55.47
C PHE A 65 24.87 21.21 54.58
N ASN A 66 26.07 21.31 55.15
CA ASN A 66 27.32 21.20 54.42
C ASN A 66 27.52 19.81 53.82
N THR A 67 27.14 18.74 54.52
CA THR A 67 27.17 17.37 54.00
C THR A 67 26.21 17.18 52.81
N ARG A 68 25.00 17.77 52.88
CA ARG A 68 24.08 17.81 51.72
C ARG A 68 24.66 18.61 50.55
N LEU A 69 25.41 19.67 50.83
CA LEU A 69 26.05 20.51 49.82
C LEU A 69 27.27 19.82 49.19
N SER A 70 28.02 19.02 49.96
CA SER A 70 29.13 18.20 49.49
C SER A 70 28.67 17.13 48.50
N ASN A 71 27.47 16.57 48.69
CA ASN A 71 26.86 15.57 47.81
C ASN A 71 25.75 16.16 46.93
N LYS A 72 25.97 17.38 46.41
CA LYS A 72 24.98 18.12 45.61
C LYS A 72 24.47 17.32 44.41
N GLU A 73 25.35 16.60 43.70
CA GLU A 73 24.98 15.83 42.52
C GLU A 73 24.05 14.65 42.86
N GLU A 74 24.34 13.90 43.93
CA GLU A 74 23.47 12.80 44.39
C GLU A 74 22.10 13.31 44.83
N ALA A 75 22.07 14.37 45.64
CA ALA A 75 20.82 14.96 46.11
C ALA A 75 19.94 15.43 44.94
N LEU A 76 20.54 16.07 43.93
CA LEU A 76 19.85 16.54 42.73
C LEU A 76 19.35 15.36 41.88
N THR A 77 20.10 14.27 41.81
CA THR A 77 19.71 13.03 41.14
C THR A 77 18.49 12.38 41.80
N VAL A 78 18.46 12.33 43.14
CA VAL A 78 17.31 11.81 43.91
C VAL A 78 16.06 12.65 43.67
N ILE A 79 16.19 13.99 43.68
CA ILE A 79 15.08 14.90 43.41
C ILE A 79 14.55 14.70 41.98
N LYS A 80 15.44 14.63 40.99
CA LYS A 80 15.06 14.36 39.59
C LYS A 80 14.31 13.02 39.47
N LYS A 81 14.78 11.96 40.10
CA LYS A 81 14.10 10.65 40.10
C LYS A 81 12.70 10.74 40.71
N LYS A 82 12.56 11.39 41.86
CA LYS A 82 11.25 11.59 42.52
C LYS A 82 10.30 12.41 41.64
N PHE A 83 10.80 13.47 41.02
CA PHE A 83 10.01 14.30 40.11
C PHE A 83 9.47 13.47 38.94
N TRP A 84 10.34 12.73 38.24
CA TRP A 84 9.90 11.90 37.11
C TRP A 84 8.96 10.77 37.51
N TYR A 85 9.14 10.20 38.70
CA TYR A 85 8.21 9.20 39.25
C TYR A 85 6.80 9.79 39.46
N LEU A 86 6.70 10.98 40.06
CA LEU A 86 5.42 11.67 40.25
C LEU A 86 4.77 12.05 38.91
N VAL A 87 5.57 12.53 37.95
CA VAL A 87 5.08 12.81 36.59
C VAL A 87 4.56 11.53 35.94
N ARG A 88 5.28 10.41 36.03
CA ARG A 88 4.85 9.13 35.45
C ARG A 88 3.52 8.64 36.03
N ILE A 89 3.33 8.78 37.35
CA ILE A 89 2.06 8.44 38.02
C ILE A 89 0.94 9.36 37.53
N LYS A 90 1.18 10.68 37.49
CA LYS A 90 0.18 11.66 37.05
C LYS A 90 -0.34 11.37 35.64
N TYR A 91 0.55 10.94 34.74
CA TYR A 91 0.21 10.64 33.35
C TYR A 91 0.04 9.13 33.07
N ASP A 92 -0.15 8.29 34.10
CA ASP A 92 -0.20 6.84 33.88
C ASP A 92 -1.37 6.40 33.02
N ALA A 93 -2.54 6.97 33.26
CA ALA A 93 -3.73 6.73 32.45
C ALA A 93 -3.48 7.09 30.97
N ALA A 94 -2.95 8.29 30.69
CA ALA A 94 -2.67 8.74 29.32
C ALA A 94 -1.65 7.84 28.60
N ILE A 95 -0.61 7.38 29.30
CA ILE A 95 0.38 6.47 28.73
C ILE A 95 -0.22 5.09 28.47
N LYS A 96 -1.08 4.60 29.36
CA LYS A 96 -1.80 3.33 29.18
C LYS A 96 -2.74 3.42 27.97
N ASP A 97 -3.52 4.49 27.84
CA ASP A 97 -4.42 4.71 26.71
C ASP A 97 -3.65 4.78 25.40
N HIS A 98 -2.55 5.53 25.37
CA HIS A 98 -1.65 5.61 24.21
C HIS A 98 -1.07 4.25 23.81
N ASN A 99 -0.59 3.47 24.78
CA ASN A 99 -0.07 2.12 24.51
C ASN A 99 -1.17 1.17 24.00
N THR A 100 -2.39 1.31 24.50
CA THR A 100 -3.55 0.51 24.06
C THR A 100 -3.92 0.87 22.61
N LEU A 101 -3.91 2.17 22.28
CA LEU A 101 -4.10 2.65 20.92
C LEU A 101 -3.03 2.14 19.97
N ILE A 102 -1.73 2.22 20.35
CA ILE A 102 -0.63 1.66 19.55
C ILE A 102 -0.84 0.16 19.30
N LYS A 103 -1.27 -0.59 20.32
CA LYS A 103 -1.52 -2.02 20.18
C LYS A 103 -2.65 -2.29 19.18
N SER A 104 -3.75 -1.55 19.27
CA SER A 104 -4.87 -1.65 18.32
C SER A 104 -4.41 -1.39 16.89
N ILE A 105 -3.74 -0.25 16.66
CA ILE A 105 -3.25 0.14 15.34
C ILE A 105 -2.31 -0.93 14.75
N ARG A 106 -1.43 -1.51 15.58
CA ARG A 106 -0.55 -2.60 15.12
C ARG A 106 -1.31 -3.85 14.72
N THR A 107 -2.38 -4.20 15.43
CA THR A 107 -3.24 -5.32 15.08
C THR A 107 -3.99 -5.07 13.77
N ASP A 108 -4.48 -3.85 13.56
CA ASP A 108 -5.17 -3.45 12.33
C ASP A 108 -4.21 -3.51 11.13
N ILE A 109 -2.99 -2.99 11.28
CA ILE A 109 -1.93 -3.08 10.24
C ILE A 109 -1.64 -4.53 9.89
N ALA A 110 -1.42 -5.39 10.89
CA ALA A 110 -1.12 -6.80 10.65
C ALA A 110 -2.27 -7.51 9.91
N THR A 111 -3.51 -7.17 10.22
CA THR A 111 -4.69 -7.74 9.55
C THR A 111 -4.75 -7.29 8.10
N ALA A 112 -4.58 -5.99 7.84
CA ALA A 112 -4.54 -5.43 6.48
C ALA A 112 -3.41 -6.04 5.62
N GLU A 113 -2.20 -6.21 6.19
CA GLU A 113 -1.08 -6.87 5.49
C GLU A 113 -1.39 -8.33 5.13
N THR A 114 -2.07 -9.07 6.02
CA THR A 114 -2.49 -10.44 5.71
C THR A 114 -3.53 -10.49 4.60
N GLU A 115 -4.52 -9.58 4.63
CA GLU A 115 -5.55 -9.48 3.58
C GLU A 115 -4.91 -9.13 2.22
N GLU A 116 -4.02 -8.15 2.17
CA GLU A 116 -3.30 -7.77 0.96
C GLU A 116 -2.52 -8.95 0.37
N LYS A 117 -1.81 -9.71 1.21
CA LYS A 117 -1.05 -10.88 0.76
C LYS A 117 -1.96 -11.98 0.21
N THR A 118 -3.10 -12.23 0.85
CA THR A 118 -4.07 -13.23 0.37
C THR A 118 -4.67 -12.82 -0.98
N LEU A 119 -5.08 -11.56 -1.13
CA LEU A 119 -5.62 -11.02 -2.37
C LEU A 119 -4.59 -11.05 -3.49
N THR A 120 -3.33 -10.68 -3.21
CA THR A 120 -2.25 -10.72 -4.19
C THR A 120 -2.01 -12.15 -4.69
N THR A 121 -2.04 -13.13 -3.79
CA THR A 121 -1.90 -14.55 -4.14
C THR A 121 -3.09 -15.03 -4.99
N ALA A 122 -4.31 -14.64 -4.63
CA ALA A 122 -5.51 -14.98 -5.40
C ALA A 122 -5.49 -14.36 -6.81
N ILE A 123 -5.06 -13.10 -6.94
CA ILE A 123 -4.88 -12.42 -8.23
C ILE A 123 -3.87 -13.16 -9.10
N GLN A 124 -2.74 -13.58 -8.53
CA GLN A 124 -1.72 -14.31 -9.28
C GLN A 124 -2.27 -15.67 -9.76
N SER A 125 -2.91 -16.43 -8.87
CA SER A 125 -3.55 -17.71 -9.24
C SER A 125 -4.58 -17.53 -10.36
N GLN A 126 -5.39 -16.48 -10.30
CA GLN A 126 -6.37 -16.19 -11.35
C GLN A 126 -5.71 -15.81 -12.69
N LYS A 127 -4.59 -15.09 -12.66
CA LYS A 127 -3.79 -14.78 -13.86
C LYS A 127 -3.20 -16.04 -14.49
N ASP A 128 -2.74 -16.99 -13.67
CA ASP A 128 -2.21 -18.26 -14.14
C ASP A 128 -3.32 -19.08 -14.82
N ILE A 129 -4.50 -19.18 -14.20
CA ILE A 129 -5.69 -19.82 -14.80
C ILE A 129 -6.07 -19.15 -16.14
N ILE A 130 -6.07 -17.82 -16.20
CA ILE A 130 -6.35 -17.09 -17.45
C ILE A 130 -5.31 -17.45 -18.53
N THR A 131 -4.04 -17.53 -18.14
CA THR A 131 -2.94 -17.86 -19.06
C THR A 131 -3.09 -19.28 -19.60
N ASP A 132 -3.42 -20.26 -18.74
CA ASP A 132 -3.59 -21.64 -19.15
C ASP A 132 -4.85 -21.84 -20.02
N ASN A 133 -5.99 -21.23 -19.65
CA ASN A 133 -7.17 -21.25 -20.51
C ASN A 133 -6.92 -20.60 -21.87
N ARG A 134 -6.09 -19.54 -21.94
CA ARG A 134 -5.69 -18.94 -23.21
C ARG A 134 -4.79 -19.86 -24.04
N LYS A 135 -3.89 -20.64 -23.43
CA LYS A 135 -3.12 -21.66 -24.16
C LYS A 135 -4.04 -22.69 -24.82
N ILE A 136 -5.14 -23.09 -24.16
CA ILE A 136 -6.15 -23.99 -24.72
C ILE A 136 -6.88 -23.34 -25.90
N ILE A 137 -7.26 -22.07 -25.78
CA ILE A 137 -7.94 -21.33 -26.86
C ILE A 137 -7.01 -21.08 -28.05
N THR A 138 -5.76 -20.70 -27.80
CA THR A 138 -4.74 -20.45 -28.83
C THR A 138 -4.11 -21.76 -29.34
N TYR A 139 -4.48 -22.91 -28.78
CA TYR A 139 -3.99 -24.19 -29.25
C TYR A 139 -4.37 -24.36 -30.71
N ILE A 140 -3.36 -24.45 -31.57
CA ILE A 140 -3.53 -24.27 -33.02
C ILE A 140 -4.45 -25.35 -33.60
N GLU A 141 -4.51 -26.54 -32.99
CA GLU A 141 -5.46 -27.59 -33.38
C GLU A 141 -6.93 -27.23 -33.13
N THR A 142 -7.23 -26.44 -32.09
CA THR A 142 -8.58 -25.92 -31.85
C THR A 142 -8.97 -24.94 -32.94
N SER A 143 -8.05 -24.04 -33.32
CA SER A 143 -8.25 -23.07 -34.39
C SER A 143 -8.45 -23.76 -35.75
N THR A 144 -7.65 -24.76 -36.09
CA THR A 144 -7.80 -25.51 -37.35
C THR A 144 -9.11 -26.30 -37.38
N THR A 145 -9.49 -26.92 -36.26
CA THR A 145 -10.79 -27.59 -36.12
C THR A 145 -11.95 -26.62 -36.32
N ASN A 146 -11.87 -25.41 -35.74
CA ASN A 146 -12.88 -24.37 -35.93
C ASN A 146 -12.98 -23.94 -37.39
N ILE A 147 -11.86 -23.68 -38.07
CA ILE A 147 -11.85 -23.31 -39.49
C ILE A 147 -12.44 -24.44 -40.33
N ASN A 148 -12.05 -25.69 -40.11
CA ASN A 148 -12.56 -26.87 -40.83
C ASN A 148 -14.07 -27.05 -40.65
N ASN A 149 -14.57 -26.90 -39.41
CA ASN A 149 -16.01 -26.94 -39.13
C ASN A 149 -16.76 -25.80 -39.84
N LYS A 150 -16.15 -24.62 -39.91
CA LYS A 150 -16.73 -23.45 -40.59
C LYS A 150 -16.75 -23.64 -42.11
N MET A 151 -15.68 -24.14 -42.70
CA MET A 151 -15.65 -24.46 -44.13
C MET A 151 -16.77 -25.43 -44.49
N LYS A 152 -16.95 -26.50 -43.69
CA LYS A 152 -18.07 -27.44 -43.86
C LYS A 152 -19.43 -26.77 -43.73
N SER A 153 -19.65 -25.90 -42.73
CA SER A 153 -20.95 -25.24 -42.54
C SER A 153 -21.33 -24.28 -43.67
N ILE A 154 -20.33 -23.68 -44.34
CA ILE A 154 -20.53 -22.75 -45.46
C ILE A 154 -20.74 -23.50 -46.79
N GLY A 155 -20.52 -24.82 -46.82
CA GLY A 155 -20.65 -25.66 -48.02
C GLY A 155 -19.37 -25.81 -48.84
N LEU A 156 -18.20 -25.44 -48.28
CA LEU A 156 -16.90 -25.81 -48.85
C LEU A 156 -16.59 -27.27 -48.50
N GLU A 157 -17.16 -28.19 -49.29
CA GLU A 157 -16.93 -29.61 -49.11
C GLU A 157 -15.61 -30.07 -49.74
N GLY A 158 -14.94 -31.01 -49.07
CA GLY A 158 -13.72 -31.64 -49.57
C GLY A 158 -12.43 -30.93 -49.20
N PHE A 159 -12.46 -29.76 -48.56
CA PHE A 159 -11.28 -29.06 -48.07
C PHE A 159 -11.06 -29.23 -46.56
N GLU A 160 -9.81 -29.41 -46.16
CA GLU A 160 -9.43 -29.50 -44.75
C GLU A 160 -8.03 -28.93 -44.52
N ILE A 161 -7.85 -28.11 -43.49
CA ILE A 161 -6.54 -27.68 -43.02
C ILE A 161 -5.99 -28.77 -42.10
N LYS A 162 -4.83 -29.33 -42.45
CA LYS A 162 -4.11 -30.32 -41.65
C LYS A 162 -2.76 -29.80 -41.20
N GLN A 163 -2.32 -30.24 -40.03
CA GLN A 163 -0.98 -29.99 -39.53
C GLN A 163 0.03 -30.84 -40.31
N GLN A 164 1.17 -30.26 -40.65
CA GLN A 164 2.22 -30.97 -41.34
C GLN A 164 2.89 -31.99 -40.39
N PRO A 165 2.96 -33.28 -40.79
CA PRO A 165 3.64 -34.29 -39.98
C PRO A 165 5.09 -33.90 -39.73
N GLY A 166 5.52 -33.90 -38.46
CA GLY A 166 6.89 -33.55 -38.06
C GLY A 166 7.16 -32.06 -37.84
N ASN A 167 6.20 -31.16 -38.07
CA ASN A 167 6.33 -29.75 -37.72
C ASN A 167 5.02 -29.18 -37.15
N SER A 168 4.97 -28.99 -35.84
CA SER A 168 3.76 -28.57 -35.12
C SER A 168 3.23 -27.18 -35.53
N ASN A 169 4.04 -26.37 -36.19
CA ASN A 169 3.72 -24.98 -36.53
C ASN A 169 3.39 -24.78 -38.00
N HIS A 170 3.46 -25.81 -38.85
CA HIS A 170 3.16 -25.71 -40.27
C HIS A 170 1.86 -26.42 -40.60
N TYR A 171 1.06 -25.78 -41.44
CA TYR A 171 -0.25 -26.27 -41.86
C TYR A 171 -0.37 -26.18 -43.37
N TYR A 172 -1.15 -27.09 -43.94
CA TYR A 172 -1.41 -27.12 -45.37
C TYR A 172 -2.87 -27.44 -45.63
N LEU A 173 -3.37 -26.92 -46.75
CA LEU A 173 -4.72 -27.20 -47.21
C LEU A 173 -4.74 -28.51 -48.00
N CYS A 174 -5.63 -29.42 -47.62
CA CYS A 174 -5.85 -30.71 -48.26
C CYS A 174 -7.18 -30.70 -49.00
N ARG A 175 -7.25 -31.49 -50.08
CA ARG A 175 -8.51 -31.83 -50.77
C ARG A 175 -8.69 -33.36 -50.81
N GLY A 176 -9.54 -33.92 -49.94
CA GLY A 176 -9.69 -35.37 -49.78
C GLY A 176 -8.53 -36.06 -49.02
N ILE A 177 -8.48 -37.40 -49.08
CA ILE A 177 -7.58 -38.23 -48.24
C ILE A 177 -6.11 -38.22 -48.76
N ASP A 178 -5.89 -38.06 -50.07
CA ASP A 178 -4.60 -38.38 -50.72
C ASP A 178 -3.86 -37.20 -51.39
N SER A 179 -4.31 -35.95 -51.25
CA SER A 179 -3.63 -34.82 -51.90
C SER A 179 -2.47 -34.27 -51.05
N SER A 180 -1.25 -34.47 -51.55
CA SER A 180 0.00 -33.95 -50.99
C SER A 180 0.18 -32.45 -51.32
N GLY A 181 -0.65 -31.59 -50.71
CA GLY A 181 -0.45 -30.15 -50.43
C GLY A 181 -0.22 -29.16 -51.58
N ASN A 182 0.58 -29.47 -52.60
CA ASN A 182 1.01 -28.52 -53.63
C ASN A 182 0.01 -28.33 -54.77
N ASP A 183 -0.77 -29.35 -55.12
CA ASP A 183 -1.72 -29.25 -56.24
C ASP A 183 -3.09 -28.69 -55.84
N VAL A 184 -3.38 -28.61 -54.53
CA VAL A 184 -4.66 -28.07 -54.05
C VAL A 184 -4.81 -26.59 -54.40
N TYR A 185 -3.74 -25.80 -54.26
CA TYR A 185 -3.76 -24.35 -54.52
C TYR A 185 -4.05 -23.99 -55.99
N LYS A 186 -3.75 -24.88 -56.93
CA LYS A 186 -4.07 -24.71 -58.36
C LYS A 186 -5.53 -25.01 -58.68
N SER A 187 -6.20 -25.80 -57.84
CA SER A 187 -7.59 -26.23 -58.02
C SER A 187 -8.62 -25.33 -57.34
N LEU A 188 -8.17 -24.36 -56.55
CA LEU A 188 -9.04 -23.40 -55.86
C LEU A 188 -9.49 -22.31 -56.82
N SER A 189 -10.79 -22.07 -56.87
CA SER A 189 -11.34 -20.86 -57.45
C SER A 189 -10.93 -19.63 -56.64
N GLU A 190 -10.92 -18.45 -57.29
CA GLU A 190 -10.62 -17.19 -56.61
C GLU A 190 -11.57 -16.93 -55.43
N GLY A 191 -12.86 -17.29 -55.57
CA GLY A 191 -13.82 -17.17 -54.47
C GLY A 191 -13.50 -18.09 -53.28
N GLU A 192 -13.08 -19.34 -53.52
CA GLU A 192 -12.68 -20.25 -52.45
C GLU A 192 -11.43 -19.76 -51.71
N LYS A 193 -10.46 -19.19 -52.44
CA LYS A 193 -9.26 -18.57 -51.84
C LYS A 193 -9.66 -17.42 -50.92
N THR A 194 -10.54 -16.53 -51.39
CA THR A 194 -11.05 -15.41 -50.58
C THR A 194 -11.75 -15.91 -49.32
N LEU A 195 -12.62 -16.92 -49.44
CA LEU A 195 -13.38 -17.47 -48.32
C LEU A 195 -12.49 -18.12 -47.26
N ILE A 196 -11.55 -18.99 -47.67
CA ILE A 196 -10.61 -19.66 -46.75
C ILE A 196 -9.72 -18.63 -46.06
N THR A 197 -9.20 -17.64 -46.81
CA THR A 197 -8.36 -16.58 -46.27
C THR A 197 -9.11 -15.72 -45.26
N TYR A 198 -10.38 -15.42 -45.54
CA TYR A 198 -11.22 -14.65 -44.63
C TYR A 198 -11.54 -15.42 -43.33
N LEU A 199 -11.83 -16.71 -43.41
CA LEU A 199 -12.01 -17.56 -42.22
C LEU A 199 -10.74 -17.63 -41.37
N TYR A 200 -9.57 -17.78 -42.01
CA TYR A 200 -8.29 -17.73 -41.32
C TYR A 200 -8.07 -16.38 -40.63
N PHE A 201 -8.37 -15.27 -41.31
CA PHE A 201 -8.30 -13.93 -40.74
C PHE A 201 -9.22 -13.77 -39.51
N LEU A 202 -10.45 -14.28 -39.56
CA LEU A 202 -11.38 -14.22 -38.43
C LEU A 202 -10.89 -14.98 -37.19
N GLU A 203 -10.28 -16.15 -37.38
CA GLU A 203 -9.68 -16.89 -36.27
C GLU A 203 -8.40 -16.21 -35.75
N LEU A 204 -7.60 -15.61 -36.63
CA LEU A 204 -6.43 -14.82 -36.23
C LEU A 204 -6.82 -13.59 -35.38
N CYS A 205 -7.94 -12.94 -35.71
CA CYS A 205 -8.48 -11.81 -34.96
C CYS A 205 -8.98 -12.20 -33.55
N GLN A 206 -9.54 -13.41 -33.41
CA GLN A 206 -9.99 -13.97 -32.13
C GLN A 206 -8.81 -14.49 -31.30
N GLY A 207 -7.77 -15.02 -31.95
CA GLY A 207 -6.54 -15.47 -31.31
C GLY A 207 -5.56 -14.34 -30.96
N SER A 208 -4.37 -14.73 -30.53
CA SER A 208 -3.22 -13.85 -30.34
C SER A 208 -2.08 -14.30 -31.26
N VAL A 209 -1.58 -13.40 -32.11
CA VAL A 209 -0.44 -13.67 -33.02
C VAL A 209 0.85 -13.98 -32.24
N ASN A 210 0.98 -13.48 -31.01
CA ASN A 210 2.12 -13.73 -30.13
C ASN A 210 1.63 -14.35 -28.81
N SER A 211 2.04 -15.59 -28.55
CA SER A 211 1.72 -16.32 -27.32
C SER A 211 2.36 -15.71 -26.07
N ASN A 212 3.49 -15.01 -26.21
CA ASN A 212 4.24 -14.43 -25.10
C ASN A 212 3.75 -13.03 -24.70
N TYR A 213 3.27 -12.24 -25.67
CA TYR A 213 2.75 -10.88 -25.44
C TYR A 213 1.41 -10.68 -26.17
N PRO A 214 0.32 -11.23 -25.64
CA PRO A 214 -0.98 -11.13 -26.29
C PRO A 214 -1.50 -9.68 -26.23
N THR A 215 -1.96 -9.17 -27.37
CA THR A 215 -2.64 -7.87 -27.44
C THR A 215 -4.09 -8.03 -26.98
N PRO A 216 -4.55 -7.32 -25.93
CA PRO A 216 -5.94 -7.34 -25.51
C PRO A 216 -6.89 -6.92 -26.65
N ASP A 217 -8.07 -7.55 -26.74
CA ASP A 217 -9.02 -7.27 -27.83
C ASP A 217 -9.41 -5.78 -27.90
N ASN A 218 -9.59 -5.13 -26.74
CA ASN A 218 -9.92 -3.71 -26.64
C ASN A 218 -8.80 -2.75 -27.07
N LYS A 219 -7.64 -3.27 -27.51
CA LYS A 219 -6.55 -2.51 -28.14
C LYS A 219 -6.32 -2.88 -29.60
N LYS A 220 -7.03 -3.89 -30.13
CA LYS A 220 -6.91 -4.32 -31.53
C LYS A 220 -7.72 -3.39 -32.44
N ILE A 221 -7.08 -2.95 -33.52
CA ILE A 221 -7.75 -2.30 -34.65
C ILE A 221 -7.79 -3.31 -35.78
N ILE A 222 -8.99 -3.59 -36.29
CA ILE A 222 -9.23 -4.58 -37.34
C ILE A 222 -9.62 -3.84 -38.61
N VAL A 223 -8.90 -4.08 -39.69
CA VAL A 223 -9.21 -3.54 -41.02
C VAL A 223 -9.51 -4.71 -41.94
N VAL A 224 -10.69 -4.69 -42.55
CA VAL A 224 -11.12 -5.68 -43.53
C VAL A 224 -11.27 -4.96 -44.87
N ASP A 225 -10.38 -5.29 -45.81
CA ASP A 225 -10.43 -4.73 -47.16
C ASP A 225 -11.15 -5.70 -48.09
N ASP A 226 -12.35 -5.32 -48.47
CA ASP A 226 -13.25 -5.98 -49.42
C ASP A 226 -13.38 -7.51 -49.28
N PRO A 227 -14.06 -7.99 -48.23
CA PRO A 227 -14.10 -9.42 -47.88
C PRO A 227 -14.90 -10.29 -48.87
N VAL A 228 -15.56 -9.69 -49.85
CA VAL A 228 -16.42 -10.36 -50.82
C VAL A 228 -15.93 -10.26 -52.26
N SER A 229 -14.67 -9.83 -52.47
CA SER A 229 -14.08 -9.78 -53.81
C SER A 229 -14.10 -11.16 -54.47
N SER A 230 -14.65 -11.23 -55.69
CA SER A 230 -14.77 -12.47 -56.48
C SER A 230 -15.64 -13.58 -55.86
N LEU A 231 -16.45 -13.28 -54.83
CA LEU A 231 -17.42 -14.21 -54.27
C LEU A 231 -18.75 -14.18 -55.02
N SER A 232 -19.40 -15.34 -55.07
CA SER A 232 -20.78 -15.43 -55.55
C SER A 232 -21.74 -14.78 -54.54
N HIS A 233 -22.90 -14.33 -55.03
CA HIS A 233 -23.94 -13.71 -54.21
C HIS A 233 -24.40 -14.60 -53.04
N ASN A 234 -24.29 -15.93 -53.18
CA ASN A 234 -24.67 -16.90 -52.16
C ASN A 234 -23.78 -16.81 -50.90
N TYR A 235 -22.51 -16.41 -51.04
CA TYR A 235 -21.59 -16.30 -49.91
C TYR A 235 -21.61 -14.94 -49.22
N ILE A 236 -22.16 -13.90 -49.86
CA ILE A 236 -22.18 -12.53 -49.31
C ILE A 236 -22.94 -12.50 -47.97
N PHE A 237 -24.07 -13.20 -47.89
CA PHE A 237 -24.86 -13.31 -46.66
C PHE A 237 -24.05 -13.95 -45.52
N GLU A 238 -23.43 -15.09 -45.81
CA GLU A 238 -22.65 -15.84 -44.83
C GLU A 238 -21.45 -15.03 -44.33
N ILE A 239 -20.67 -14.44 -45.25
CA ILE A 239 -19.56 -13.54 -44.89
C ILE A 239 -20.06 -12.41 -44.00
N GLY A 240 -21.20 -11.81 -44.34
CA GLY A 240 -21.77 -10.73 -43.56
C GLY A 240 -22.18 -11.14 -42.15
N ASP A 241 -22.93 -12.22 -42.00
CA ASP A 241 -23.30 -12.76 -40.69
C ASP A 241 -22.06 -13.07 -39.83
N LEU A 242 -21.01 -13.62 -40.45
CA LEU A 242 -19.75 -13.89 -39.77
C LEU A 242 -19.01 -12.61 -39.34
N THR A 243 -18.92 -11.61 -40.22
CA THR A 243 -18.36 -10.29 -39.87
C THR A 243 -19.10 -9.72 -38.67
N HIS A 244 -20.44 -9.75 -38.71
CA HIS A 244 -21.24 -9.21 -37.63
C HIS A 244 -21.00 -9.96 -36.32
N LYS A 245 -21.17 -11.30 -36.31
CA LYS A 245 -21.09 -12.11 -35.09
C LYS A 245 -19.70 -12.12 -34.48
N LYS A 246 -18.65 -12.12 -35.30
CA LYS A 246 -17.26 -12.26 -34.82
C LYS A 246 -16.57 -10.93 -34.59
N LEU A 247 -16.80 -9.92 -35.41
CA LEU A 247 -16.07 -8.65 -35.35
C LEU A 247 -16.87 -7.51 -34.72
N ILE A 248 -18.16 -7.40 -35.01
CA ILE A 248 -18.97 -6.23 -34.63
C ILE A 248 -19.72 -6.46 -33.32
N LYS A 249 -20.30 -7.66 -33.15
CA LYS A 249 -21.19 -7.98 -32.03
C LYS A 249 -20.48 -7.89 -30.70
N GLY A 250 -21.01 -7.05 -29.80
CA GLY A 250 -20.47 -6.85 -28.46
C GLY A 250 -19.32 -5.85 -28.38
N TYR A 251 -18.93 -5.18 -29.48
CA TYR A 251 -17.95 -4.08 -29.49
C TYR A 251 -16.66 -4.39 -28.72
N LYS A 252 -16.11 -5.59 -28.95
CA LYS A 252 -14.96 -6.11 -28.19
C LYS A 252 -13.64 -5.45 -28.60
N TYR A 253 -13.54 -5.03 -29.85
CA TYR A 253 -12.34 -4.46 -30.45
C TYR A 253 -12.31 -2.94 -30.31
N ALA A 254 -11.10 -2.36 -30.32
CA ALA A 254 -10.93 -0.91 -30.23
C ALA A 254 -11.61 -0.20 -31.41
N GLN A 255 -11.40 -0.72 -32.61
CA GLN A 255 -12.00 -0.20 -33.84
C GLN A 255 -12.06 -1.30 -34.90
N VAL A 256 -13.16 -1.33 -35.66
CA VAL A 256 -13.32 -2.20 -36.84
C VAL A 256 -13.61 -1.30 -38.04
N ILE A 257 -12.79 -1.41 -39.08
CA ILE A 257 -12.91 -0.66 -40.32
C ILE A 257 -13.22 -1.67 -41.43
N LEU A 258 -14.38 -1.53 -42.05
CA LEU A 258 -14.80 -2.34 -43.18
C LEU A 258 -14.74 -1.48 -44.44
N LEU A 259 -13.92 -1.90 -45.38
CA LEU A 259 -13.83 -1.30 -46.71
C LEU A 259 -14.48 -2.27 -47.69
N THR A 260 -15.32 -1.76 -48.59
CA THR A 260 -15.92 -2.59 -49.63
C THR A 260 -16.35 -1.72 -50.80
N HIS A 261 -16.32 -2.31 -52.00
CA HIS A 261 -16.96 -1.74 -53.18
C HIS A 261 -18.31 -2.42 -53.50
N SER A 262 -18.66 -3.50 -52.79
CA SER A 262 -19.89 -4.27 -53.01
C SER A 262 -21.08 -3.65 -52.27
N LEU A 263 -22.04 -3.14 -53.05
CA LEU A 263 -23.30 -2.61 -52.50
C LEU A 263 -24.13 -3.70 -51.82
N TYR A 264 -24.05 -4.96 -52.28
CA TYR A 264 -24.76 -6.08 -51.66
C TYR A 264 -24.23 -6.37 -50.26
N TYR A 265 -22.90 -6.40 -50.10
CA TYR A 265 -22.29 -6.59 -48.80
C TYR A 265 -22.54 -5.41 -47.86
N LEU A 266 -22.44 -4.18 -48.36
CA LEU A 266 -22.79 -2.99 -47.58
C LEU A 266 -24.25 -3.05 -47.09
N HIS A 267 -25.19 -3.39 -47.98
CA HIS A 267 -26.59 -3.51 -47.61
C HIS A 267 -26.81 -4.57 -46.54
N GLU A 268 -26.13 -5.71 -46.66
CA GLU A 268 -26.17 -6.77 -45.65
C GLU A 268 -25.58 -6.29 -44.30
N MET A 269 -24.49 -5.54 -44.30
CA MET A 269 -23.92 -4.94 -43.08
C MET A 269 -24.88 -3.97 -42.40
N ILE A 270 -25.52 -3.09 -43.16
CA ILE A 270 -26.47 -2.12 -42.62
C ILE A 270 -27.63 -2.81 -41.88
N LYS A 271 -28.06 -4.00 -42.30
CA LYS A 271 -29.10 -4.77 -41.58
C LYS A 271 -28.70 -5.15 -40.16
N TYR A 272 -27.42 -5.43 -39.93
CA TYR A 272 -26.89 -5.88 -38.65
C TYR A 272 -26.44 -4.74 -37.73
N LEU A 273 -26.32 -3.52 -38.24
CA LEU A 273 -25.91 -2.36 -37.46
C LEU A 273 -27.07 -1.79 -36.63
N PRO A 274 -26.78 -1.18 -35.46
CA PRO A 274 -27.81 -0.50 -34.66
C PRO A 274 -28.49 0.60 -35.47
N LYS A 275 -29.73 0.95 -35.13
CA LYS A 275 -30.50 2.02 -35.80
C LYS A 275 -30.71 3.21 -34.86
N GLY A 276 -30.95 4.40 -35.44
CA GLY A 276 -31.21 5.64 -34.68
C GLY A 276 -29.98 6.15 -33.92
N GLU A 277 -30.18 6.81 -32.77
CA GLU A 277 -29.10 7.43 -31.99
C GLU A 277 -27.96 6.48 -31.57
N CYS A 278 -28.24 5.18 -31.47
CA CYS A 278 -27.22 4.18 -31.16
C CYS A 278 -26.26 3.92 -32.33
N PHE A 279 -26.67 4.22 -33.57
CA PHE A 279 -25.80 4.19 -34.74
C PHE A 279 -24.80 5.35 -34.69
N ASP A 280 -25.29 6.58 -34.52
CA ASP A 280 -24.46 7.79 -34.57
C ASP A 280 -23.38 7.83 -33.47
N LYS A 281 -23.62 7.15 -32.35
CA LYS A 281 -22.65 7.04 -31.24
C LYS A 281 -21.58 5.96 -31.47
N LYS A 282 -21.81 4.99 -32.36
CA LYS A 282 -20.99 3.75 -32.45
C LYS A 282 -20.48 3.41 -33.84
N CYS A 283 -21.06 3.97 -34.88
CA CYS A 283 -20.79 3.61 -36.27
C CYS A 283 -20.73 4.87 -37.14
N ASN A 284 -19.82 4.89 -38.10
CA ASN A 284 -19.72 5.93 -39.11
C ASN A 284 -19.67 5.28 -40.49
N LEU A 285 -20.35 5.87 -41.47
CA LEU A 285 -20.35 5.42 -42.86
C LEU A 285 -19.76 6.51 -43.75
N PHE A 286 -18.73 6.16 -44.51
CA PHE A 286 -18.04 7.08 -45.42
C PHE A 286 -18.13 6.57 -46.85
N ARG A 287 -18.33 7.49 -47.80
CA ARG A 287 -18.28 7.20 -49.23
C ARG A 287 -17.10 7.94 -49.85
N PHE A 288 -16.16 7.19 -50.39
CA PHE A 288 -15.03 7.76 -51.12
C PHE A 288 -15.40 7.92 -52.60
N ILE A 289 -15.21 9.13 -53.12
CA ILE A 289 -15.44 9.47 -54.54
C ILE A 289 -14.17 10.14 -55.04
N LYS A 290 -13.67 9.71 -56.20
CA LYS A 290 -12.55 10.38 -56.85
C LYS A 290 -13.05 11.71 -57.41
N ASN A 291 -12.50 12.83 -56.94
CA ASN A 291 -12.75 14.12 -57.56
C ASN A 291 -12.25 14.04 -59.01
N THR A 292 -13.15 14.27 -59.95
CA THR A 292 -12.86 14.31 -61.38
C THR A 292 -12.50 15.73 -61.78
#